data_AF-U9TR86-F1
#
_entry.id   AF-U9TR86-F1
#
_cell.length_a   1.000
_cell.length_b   1.000
_cell.length_c   1.000
_cell.angle_alpha   90.00
_cell.angle_beta   90.00
_cell.angle_gamma   90.00
#
_symmetry.space_group_name_H-M   'P 1'
#
loop_
_entity.id
_entity.type
_entity.pdbx_description
1 polymer ?
#
loop_
_entity_poly.entity_id
_entity_poly.type
_entity_poly.pdbx_seq_one_letter_code
_entity_poly.pdbx_strand_id
1 'polypeptide(L)'
;MNHSIFFKNMIQEFAKVIPVTEQRLSTSGKWQYDPTSPRKVLLSFNIIEAKDNTIESNSQIIFNDISTLINKKRFTALSFNEYTSLIDESAPFTMIRDYINEFYPLIIIFVVGLAVIIVLYVLARRKNPNARNSVIIETFFIMQDIAVDLAFILLKINLIDY
;
A
#
# COMPACT_ATOMS: atom_id res chain seq x y z
N MET A 1 -16.13 -25.97 -2.09
CA MET A 1 -14.71 -25.83 -1.71
C MET A 1 -14.60 -24.73 -0.67
N ASN A 2 -13.83 -24.91 0.41
CA ASN A 2 -13.68 -23.85 1.41
C ASN A 2 -12.70 -22.79 0.86
N HIS A 3 -13.19 -21.56 0.64
CA HIS A 3 -12.41 -20.48 0.02
C HIS A 3 -11.12 -20.17 0.77
N SER A 4 -11.13 -20.25 2.11
CA SER A 4 -9.93 -20.03 2.92
C SER A 4 -8.85 -21.09 2.67
N ILE A 5 -9.26 -22.35 2.51
CA ILE A 5 -8.35 -23.47 2.24
C ILE A 5 -7.75 -23.32 0.84
N PHE A 6 -8.56 -22.93 -0.15
CA PHE A 6 -8.09 -22.64 -1.50
C PHE A 6 -6.97 -21.59 -1.50
N PHE A 7 -7.22 -20.42 -0.90
CA PHE A 7 -6.24 -19.35 -0.86
C PHE A 7 -4.96 -19.77 -0.14
N LYS A 8 -5.09 -20.50 0.99
CA LYS A 8 -3.94 -20.99 1.74
C LYS A 8 -3.07 -21.93 0.89
N ASN A 9 -3.68 -22.93 0.26
CA ASN A 9 -2.94 -23.90 -0.55
C ASN A 9 -2.28 -23.22 -1.76
N MET A 10 -2.98 -22.28 -2.39
CA MET A 10 -2.44 -21.51 -3.52
C MET A 10 -1.21 -20.67 -3.12
N ILE A 11 -1.24 -19.98 -1.97
CA ILE A 11 -0.08 -19.21 -1.47
C ILE A 11 1.09 -20.12 -1.12
N GLN A 12 0.84 -21.29 -0.53
CA GLN A 12 1.89 -22.26 -0.21
C GLN A 12 2.57 -22.80 -1.47
N GLU A 13 1.83 -23.07 -2.54
CA GLU A 13 2.42 -23.43 -3.83
C GLU A 13 3.25 -22.28 -4.42
N PHE A 14 2.75 -21.05 -4.36
CA PHE A 14 3.49 -19.86 -4.81
C PHE A 14 4.81 -19.66 -4.06
N ALA A 15 4.80 -19.78 -2.73
CA ALA A 15 5.98 -19.63 -1.88
C ALA A 15 7.04 -20.74 -2.09
N LYS A 16 6.65 -21.88 -2.68
CA LYS A 16 7.59 -22.92 -3.09
C LYS A 16 8.24 -22.63 -4.44
N VAL A 17 7.47 -22.04 -5.36
CA VAL A 17 7.95 -21.73 -6.72
C VAL A 17 8.87 -20.51 -6.70
N ILE A 18 8.56 -19.54 -5.86
CA ILE A 18 9.37 -18.34 -5.66
C ILE A 18 9.98 -18.52 -4.29
N PRO A 19 11.31 -18.69 -4.17
CA PRO A 19 11.98 -19.07 -2.91
C PRO A 19 11.92 -17.94 -1.88
N VAL A 20 10.70 -17.64 -1.44
CA VAL A 20 10.30 -16.58 -0.52
C VAL A 20 9.65 -17.30 0.64
N THR A 21 10.07 -16.97 1.85
CA THR A 21 9.54 -17.58 3.07
C THR A 21 8.02 -17.40 3.12
N GLU A 22 7.25 -18.44 3.47
CA GLU A 22 5.78 -18.37 3.56
C GLU A 22 5.29 -17.19 4.43
N GLN A 23 6.10 -16.77 5.41
CA GLN A 23 5.81 -15.63 6.28
C GLN A 23 5.82 -14.26 5.57
N ARG A 24 6.40 -14.16 4.37
CA ARG A 24 6.47 -12.94 3.56
C ARG A 24 5.26 -12.77 2.65
N LEU A 25 4.50 -13.84 2.39
CA LEU A 25 3.31 -13.82 1.55
C LEU A 25 2.08 -14.14 2.39
N SER A 26 1.15 -13.19 2.48
CA SER A 26 -0.13 -13.41 3.18
C SER A 26 -1.30 -13.21 2.23
N THR A 27 -2.39 -13.97 2.41
CA THR A 27 -3.62 -13.75 1.65
C THR A 27 -4.50 -12.71 2.33
N SER A 28 -5.21 -11.89 1.54
CA SER A 28 -6.27 -11.03 2.08
C SER A 28 -7.48 -11.83 2.56
N GLY A 29 -7.62 -13.08 2.13
CA GLY A 29 -8.78 -13.95 2.39
C GLY A 29 -10.08 -13.47 1.72
N LYS A 30 -10.04 -12.38 0.94
CA LYS A 30 -11.23 -11.79 0.32
C LYS A 30 -11.55 -12.53 -0.98
N TRP A 31 -12.69 -13.21 -1.00
CA TRP A 31 -13.23 -13.80 -2.22
C TRP A 31 -14.01 -12.75 -3.00
N GLN A 32 -13.50 -12.34 -4.16
CA GLN A 32 -14.12 -11.33 -5.00
C GLN A 32 -14.24 -11.86 -6.43
N TYR A 33 -15.43 -11.79 -7.02
CA TYR A 33 -15.62 -12.11 -8.43
C TYR A 33 -15.10 -10.96 -9.30
N ASP A 34 -14.53 -11.31 -10.45
CA ASP A 34 -14.14 -10.33 -11.45
C ASP A 34 -15.41 -9.67 -12.04
N PRO A 35 -15.55 -8.33 -11.98
CA PRO A 35 -16.71 -7.62 -12.53
C PRO A 35 -16.88 -7.82 -14.04
N THR A 36 -15.79 -8.04 -14.76
CA THR A 36 -15.76 -8.23 -16.22
C THR A 36 -15.95 -9.69 -16.61
N SER A 37 -15.71 -10.62 -15.69
CA SER A 37 -15.81 -12.06 -15.94
C SER A 37 -16.33 -12.80 -14.70
N PRO A 38 -17.65 -12.97 -14.53
CA PRO A 38 -18.26 -13.50 -13.30
C PRO A 38 -17.89 -14.97 -12.98
N ARG A 39 -17.15 -15.66 -13.86
CA ARG A 39 -16.58 -16.99 -13.60
C ARG A 39 -15.15 -16.96 -13.07
N LYS A 40 -14.52 -15.78 -12.98
CA LYS A 40 -13.17 -15.57 -12.47
C LYS A 40 -13.24 -14.94 -11.09
N VAL A 41 -12.20 -15.19 -10.30
CA VAL A 41 -12.04 -14.69 -8.94
C VAL A 41 -10.75 -13.91 -8.88
N LEU A 42 -10.82 -12.72 -8.30
CA LEU A 42 -9.65 -11.87 -8.08
C LEU A 42 -8.86 -12.39 -6.89
N LEU A 43 -7.57 -12.62 -7.14
CA LEU A 43 -6.63 -13.08 -6.13
C LEU A 43 -5.83 -11.88 -5.64
N SER A 44 -5.82 -11.69 -4.32
CA SER A 44 -5.01 -10.66 -3.68
C SER A 44 -4.20 -11.25 -2.54
N PHE A 45 -2.94 -10.86 -2.50
CA PHE A 45 -1.99 -11.24 -1.48
C PHE A 45 -1.10 -10.05 -1.16
N ASN A 46 -0.62 -10.03 0.07
CA ASN A 46 0.29 -9.00 0.55
C ASN A 46 1.70 -9.57 0.55
N ILE A 47 2.63 -8.80 0.00
CA ILE A 47 4.06 -9.03 0.15
C ILE A 47 4.51 -8.17 1.33
N ILE A 48 4.90 -8.81 2.43
CA ILE A 48 5.44 -8.13 3.59
C ILE A 48 6.84 -7.63 3.21
N GLU A 49 7.14 -6.39 3.57
CA GLU A 49 8.45 -5.78 3.31
C GLU A 49 9.56 -6.54 4.04
N ALA A 50 10.73 -6.59 3.41
CA ALA A 50 11.91 -7.19 4.02
C ALA A 50 12.32 -6.39 5.26
N LYS A 51 12.64 -7.09 6.35
CA LYS A 51 13.22 -6.42 7.54
C LYS A 51 14.66 -6.00 7.29
N ASP A 52 15.36 -6.76 6.44
CA ASP A 52 16.71 -6.48 6.00
C ASP A 52 16.84 -6.79 4.50
N ASN A 53 17.02 -5.74 3.70
CA ASN A 53 17.15 -5.81 2.25
C ASN A 53 18.46 -6.47 1.78
N THR A 54 19.42 -6.72 2.69
CA THR A 54 20.68 -7.41 2.36
C THR A 54 20.55 -8.93 2.46
N ILE A 55 19.57 -9.41 3.22
CA ILE A 55 19.33 -10.84 3.48
C ILE A 55 18.09 -11.33 2.72
N GLU A 56 17.05 -10.50 2.64
CA GLU A 56 15.79 -10.87 2.02
C GLU A 56 15.48 -10.02 0.79
N SER A 57 14.82 -10.61 -0.21
CA SER A 57 14.46 -9.91 -1.44
C SER A 57 13.48 -8.76 -1.19
N ASN A 58 13.73 -7.65 -1.88
CA ASN A 58 12.81 -6.50 -1.94
C ASN A 58 11.46 -6.94 -2.52
N SER A 59 10.37 -6.39 -1.99
CA SER A 59 9.00 -6.64 -2.45
C SER A 59 8.81 -6.40 -3.96
N GLN A 60 9.52 -5.44 -4.55
CA GLN A 60 9.49 -5.17 -5.99
C GLN A 60 10.10 -6.32 -6.80
N ILE A 61 11.19 -6.92 -6.32
CA ILE A 61 11.83 -8.07 -6.98
C ILE A 61 10.87 -9.26 -6.92
N ILE A 62 10.30 -9.54 -5.74
CA ILE A 62 9.32 -10.61 -5.55
C ILE A 62 8.12 -10.43 -6.51
N PHE A 63 7.62 -9.20 -6.64
CA PHE A 63 6.53 -8.90 -7.57
C PHE A 63 6.92 -9.12 -9.03
N ASN A 64 8.10 -8.67 -9.44
CA ASN A 64 8.60 -8.85 -10.80
C ASN A 64 8.78 -10.35 -11.13
N ASP A 65 9.27 -11.13 -10.18
CA ASP A 65 9.43 -12.59 -10.31
C ASP A 65 8.07 -13.27 -10.44
N ILE A 66 7.10 -12.93 -9.57
CA ILE A 66 5.72 -13.44 -9.67
C ILE A 66 5.13 -13.10 -11.05
N SER A 67 5.24 -11.84 -11.46
CA SER A 67 4.71 -11.36 -12.74
C SER A 67 5.30 -12.13 -13.91
N THR A 68 6.62 -12.36 -13.89
CA THR A 68 7.32 -13.14 -14.92
C THR A 68 6.85 -14.59 -14.94
N LEU A 69 6.65 -15.19 -13.77
CA LEU A 69 6.21 -16.58 -13.66
C LEU A 69 4.77 -16.78 -14.13
N ILE A 70 3.87 -15.83 -13.85
CA ILE A 70 2.49 -15.84 -14.35
C ILE A 70 2.47 -15.68 -15.87
N ASN A 71 3.22 -14.71 -16.41
CA ASN A 71 3.31 -14.46 -17.85
C ASN A 71 3.89 -15.65 -18.63
N LYS A 72 4.76 -16.44 -18.00
CA LYS A 72 5.38 -17.64 -18.59
C LYS A 72 4.82 -18.93 -18.00
N LYS A 73 3.62 -18.93 -17.39
CA LYS A 73 3.08 -20.05 -16.58
C LYS A 73 3.21 -21.39 -17.28
N ARG A 74 2.90 -21.48 -18.59
CA ARG A 74 3.07 -22.69 -19.42
C ARG A 74 4.44 -23.38 -19.31
N PHE A 75 5.51 -22.65 -19.01
CA PHE A 75 6.88 -23.16 -18.91
C PHE A 75 7.44 -23.13 -17.49
N THR A 76 6.63 -22.77 -16.50
CA THR A 76 7.07 -22.65 -15.09
C THR A 76 6.39 -23.69 -14.22
N ALA A 77 6.93 -23.88 -13.02
CA ALA A 77 6.39 -24.79 -12.01
C ALA A 77 4.91 -24.50 -11.65
N LEU A 78 4.43 -23.27 -11.89
CA LEU A 78 3.03 -22.91 -11.66
C LEU A 78 2.04 -23.74 -12.50
N SER A 79 2.43 -24.19 -13.69
CA SER A 79 1.54 -25.00 -14.55
C SER A 79 1.35 -26.45 -14.07
N PHE A 80 2.26 -26.98 -13.27
CA PHE A 80 2.27 -28.39 -12.85
C PHE A 80 1.61 -28.63 -11.49
N ASN A 81 1.24 -27.56 -10.80
CA ASN A 81 0.69 -27.58 -9.46
C ASN A 81 -0.85 -27.53 -9.49
N GLU A 82 -1.51 -28.01 -8.43
CA GLU A 82 -2.97 -28.18 -8.42
C GLU A 82 -3.71 -26.83 -8.40
N TYR A 83 -3.23 -25.87 -7.60
CA TYR A 83 -3.93 -24.60 -7.38
C TYR A 83 -3.39 -23.48 -8.28
N THR A 84 -2.07 -23.40 -8.41
CA THR A 84 -1.41 -22.36 -9.22
C THR A 84 -1.56 -22.56 -10.73
N SER A 85 -1.96 -23.76 -11.19
CA SER A 85 -2.28 -24.00 -12.61
C SER A 85 -3.57 -23.29 -13.06
N LEU A 86 -4.49 -23.00 -12.12
CA LEU A 86 -5.76 -22.32 -12.37
C LEU A 86 -5.62 -20.82 -12.64
N ILE A 87 -4.41 -20.28 -12.48
CA ILE A 87 -4.13 -18.86 -12.67
C ILE A 87 -4.24 -18.50 -14.14
N ASP A 88 -4.92 -17.39 -14.41
CA ASP A 88 -5.06 -16.84 -15.74
C ASP A 88 -3.78 -16.07 -16.12
N GLU A 89 -3.10 -16.54 -17.17
CA GLU A 89 -1.89 -15.90 -17.71
C GLU A 89 -2.16 -14.52 -18.30
N SER A 90 -3.40 -14.26 -18.74
CA SER A 90 -3.81 -13.01 -19.36
C SER A 90 -4.31 -11.97 -18.36
N ALA A 91 -4.41 -12.32 -17.08
CA ALA A 91 -4.91 -11.42 -16.07
C ALA A 91 -3.90 -10.30 -15.73
N PRO A 92 -4.35 -9.05 -15.58
CA PRO A 92 -3.48 -7.96 -15.16
C PRO A 92 -3.01 -8.22 -13.72
N PHE A 93 -1.69 -8.17 -13.51
CA PHE A 93 -1.08 -8.29 -12.19
C PHE A 93 -0.47 -6.95 -11.77
N THR A 94 -1.06 -6.34 -10.75
CA THR A 94 -0.71 -4.98 -10.29
C THR A 94 -0.35 -4.97 -8.81
N MET A 95 0.76 -4.32 -8.47
CA MET A 95 1.10 -4.02 -7.08
C MET A 95 0.36 -2.74 -6.65
N ILE A 96 -0.36 -2.81 -5.54
CA ILE A 96 -0.99 -1.65 -4.90
C ILE A 96 -0.30 -1.46 -3.55
N ARG A 97 0.29 -0.27 -3.34
CA ARG A 97 0.88 0.11 -2.06
C ARG A 97 -0.23 0.61 -1.14
N ASP A 98 -0.22 0.13 0.11
CA ASP A 98 -1.21 0.54 1.10
C ASP A 98 -0.82 1.88 1.74
N TYR A 99 -1.04 2.95 0.97
CA TYR A 99 -0.74 4.32 1.39
C TYR A 99 -1.51 4.73 2.65
N ILE A 100 -2.71 4.18 2.86
CA ILE A 100 -3.51 4.54 4.03
C ILE A 100 -2.84 4.02 5.30
N ASN A 101 -2.39 2.76 5.31
CA ASN A 101 -1.68 2.21 6.46
C ASN A 101 -0.30 2.84 6.65
N GLU A 102 0.42 3.13 5.56
CA GLU A 102 1.74 3.76 5.62
C GLU A 102 1.67 5.18 6.21
N PHE A 103 0.70 5.98 5.79
CA PHE A 103 0.52 7.36 6.23
C PHE A 103 -0.43 7.51 7.42
N TYR A 104 -1.01 6.41 7.93
CA TYR A 104 -1.94 6.42 9.06
C TYR A 104 -1.48 7.25 10.27
N PRO A 105 -0.23 7.11 10.79
CA PRO A 105 0.22 7.91 11.93
C PRO A 105 0.30 9.41 11.59
N LEU A 106 0.70 9.74 10.36
CA LEU A 106 0.77 11.14 9.89
C LEU A 106 -0.64 11.75 9.74
N ILE A 107 -1.60 10.98 9.24
CA ILE A 107 -3.01 11.38 9.17
C ILE A 107 -3.54 11.68 10.57
N ILE A 108 -3.22 10.86 11.58
CA ILE A 108 -3.63 11.12 12.97
C ILE A 108 -3.05 12.43 13.48
N ILE A 109 -1.74 12.65 13.31
CA ILE A 109 -1.08 13.89 13.75
C ILE A 109 -1.72 15.11 13.08
N PHE A 110 -2.02 15.01 11.78
CA PHE A 110 -2.67 16.06 11.02
C PHE A 110 -4.09 16.38 11.55
N VAL A 111 -4.90 15.35 11.80
CA VAL A 111 -6.26 15.51 12.35
C VAL A 111 -6.23 16.13 13.75
N VAL A 112 -5.30 15.69 14.61
CA VAL A 112 -5.11 16.26 15.96
C VAL A 112 -4.70 17.74 15.86
N GLY A 113 -3.77 18.07 14.96
CA GLY A 113 -3.35 19.45 14.70
C GLY A 113 -4.52 20.35 14.28
N LEU A 114 -5.36 19.88 13.35
CA LEU A 114 -6.57 20.59 12.93
C LEU A 114 -7.54 20.83 14.09
N ALA A 115 -7.75 19.83 14.94
CA ALA A 115 -8.61 19.97 16.12
C ALA A 115 -8.09 21.05 17.08
N VAL A 116 -6.77 21.09 17.33
CA VAL A 116 -6.14 22.13 18.17
C VAL A 116 -6.38 23.53 17.58
N ILE A 117 -6.21 23.69 16.26
CA ILE A 117 -6.43 24.98 15.59
C ILE A 117 -7.89 25.42 15.69
N ILE A 118 -8.83 24.49 15.50
CA ILE A 118 -10.26 24.78 15.67
C ILE A 118 -10.54 25.26 17.10
N VAL A 119 -9.98 24.59 18.12
CA VAL A 119 -10.13 25.00 19.52
C VAL A 119 -9.55 26.39 19.74
N LEU A 120 -8.35 26.67 19.25
CA LEU A 120 -7.72 28.00 19.34
C LEU A 120 -8.56 29.08 18.67
N TYR A 121 -9.12 28.79 17.49
CA TYR A 121 -10.02 29.69 16.79
C TYR A 121 -11.28 29.99 17.61
N VAL A 122 -11.92 28.96 18.17
CA VAL A 122 -13.12 29.11 19.00
C VAL A 122 -12.80 29.92 20.26
N LEU A 123 -11.68 29.63 20.94
CA LEU A 123 -11.25 30.38 22.13
C LEU A 123 -10.98 31.86 21.80
N ALA A 124 -10.28 32.13 20.71
CA ALA A 124 -10.00 33.49 20.26
C ALA A 124 -11.30 34.25 19.95
N ARG A 125 -12.24 33.58 19.26
CA ARG A 125 -13.56 34.15 18.92
C ARG A 125 -14.45 34.40 20.13
N ARG A 126 -14.39 33.54 21.15
CA ARG A 126 -15.12 33.76 22.42
C ARG A 126 -14.52 34.91 23.23
N LYS A 127 -13.19 35.03 23.27
CA LYS A 127 -12.51 36.08 24.04
C LYS A 127 -12.68 37.46 23.41
N ASN A 128 -12.51 37.55 22.09
CA ASN A 128 -12.57 38.82 21.34
C ASN A 128 -13.36 38.63 20.03
N PRO A 129 -14.71 38.71 20.05
CA PRO A 129 -15.53 38.42 18.87
C PRO A 129 -15.33 39.43 17.72
N ASN A 130 -14.96 40.67 18.04
CA ASN A 130 -14.70 41.72 17.06
C ASN A 130 -13.27 41.68 16.48
N ALA A 131 -12.39 40.83 17.02
CA ALA A 131 -11.04 40.65 16.49
C ALA A 131 -11.08 39.78 15.23
N ARG A 132 -10.08 39.96 14.35
CA ARG A 132 -9.93 39.18 13.11
C ARG A 132 -9.37 37.78 13.42
N ASN A 133 -10.15 36.96 14.11
CA ASN A 133 -9.72 35.62 14.57
C ASN A 133 -9.44 34.64 13.41
N SER A 134 -9.86 34.96 12.17
CA SER A 134 -9.49 34.20 10.97
C SER A 134 -7.99 34.20 10.71
N VAL A 135 -7.25 35.20 11.22
CA VAL A 135 -5.80 35.31 11.08
C VAL A 135 -5.08 34.07 11.62
N ILE A 136 -5.61 33.42 12.67
CA ILE A 136 -5.03 32.19 13.22
C ILE A 136 -5.01 31.07 12.16
N ILE A 137 -6.10 30.94 11.41
CA ILE A 137 -6.25 29.93 10.36
C ILE A 137 -5.39 30.33 9.15
N GLU A 138 -5.42 31.61 8.75
CA GLU A 138 -4.62 32.15 7.65
C GLU A 138 -3.11 31.93 7.88
N THR A 139 -2.60 32.26 9.07
CA THR A 139 -1.19 32.07 9.42
C THR A 139 -0.81 30.59 9.42
N PHE A 140 -1.68 29.70 9.89
CA PHE A 140 -1.42 28.26 9.83
C PHE A 140 -1.29 27.75 8.39
N PHE A 141 -2.21 28.14 7.50
CA PHE A 141 -2.14 27.74 6.09
C PHE A 141 -0.88 28.27 5.40
N ILE A 142 -0.50 29.53 5.64
CA ILE A 142 0.74 30.11 5.10
C ILE A 142 1.97 29.34 5.58
N MET A 143 2.04 29.00 6.88
CA MET A 143 3.17 28.24 7.40
C MET A 143 3.23 26.81 6.83
N GLN A 144 2.09 26.15 6.62
CA GLN A 144 2.03 24.82 6.01
C GLN A 144 2.49 24.85 4.55
N ASP A 145 2.04 25.85 3.78
CA ASP A 145 2.42 26.03 2.36
C ASP A 145 3.94 26.16 2.21
N ILE A 146 4.56 27.06 3.01
CA ILE A 146 6.01 27.24 3.04
C ILE A 146 6.73 25.95 3.45
N ALA A 147 6.23 25.23 4.45
CA ALA A 147 6.84 23.98 4.91
C ALA A 147 6.82 22.88 3.83
N VAL A 148 5.71 22.75 3.11
CA VAL A 148 5.57 21.80 2.00
C VAL A 148 6.49 22.16 0.85
N ASP A 149 6.55 23.44 0.47
CA ASP A 149 7.44 23.91 -0.59
C ASP A 149 8.91 23.65 -0.26
N LEU A 150 9.33 23.95 0.98
CA LEU A 150 10.70 23.67 1.44
C LEU A 150 10.99 22.17 1.45
N ALA A 151 10.07 21.34 1.94
CA ALA A 151 10.22 19.89 1.94
C ALA A 151 10.34 19.35 0.51
N PHE A 152 9.54 19.87 -0.42
CA PHE A 152 9.61 19.50 -1.84
C PHE A 152 10.95 19.87 -2.47
N ILE A 153 11.46 21.08 -2.20
CA ILE A 153 12.77 21.54 -2.69
C ILE A 153 13.89 20.63 -2.14
N LEU A 154 13.89 20.34 -0.83
CA LEU A 154 14.89 19.48 -0.20
C LEU A 154 14.86 18.05 -0.75
N LEU A 155 13.65 17.48 -0.92
CA LEU A 155 13.48 16.16 -1.52
C LEU A 155 14.04 16.13 -2.95
N LYS A 156 13.74 17.16 -3.74
CA LYS A 156 14.24 17.29 -5.12
C LYS A 156 15.77 17.37 -5.17
N ILE A 157 16.41 18.11 -4.27
CA ILE A 157 17.87 18.22 -4.20
C ILE A 157 18.49 16.86 -3.86
N ASN A 158 17.98 16.16 -2.85
CA ASN A 158 18.48 14.83 -2.47
C ASN A 158 18.33 13.76 -3.57
N LEU A 159 17.37 13.93 -4.49
CA LEU A 159 17.19 13.05 -5.64
C LEU A 159 18.13 13.36 -6.82
N ILE A 160 18.79 14.52 -6.82
CA ILE A 160 19.77 14.93 -7.86
C ILE A 160 21.18 14.44 -7.52
N ASP A 161 21.46 14.15 -6.25
CA ASP A 161 22.77 13.68 -5.76
C ASP A 161 22.95 12.13 -5.84
N TYR A 162 22.03 11.41 -6.50
CA TYR A 162 22.09 9.97 -6.81
C TYR A 162 21.96 9.70 -8.31
#